data_AF-A0A5E4L0R7-F1
#
_entry.id   AF-A0A5E4L0R7-F1
#
_cell.length_a   1.000
_cell.length_b   1.000
_cell.length_c   1.000
_cell.angle_alpha   90.00
_cell.angle_beta   90.00
_cell.angle_gamma   90.00
#
_symmetry.space_group_name_H-M   'P 1'
#
loop_
_entity.id
_entity.type
_entity.pdbx_description
1 polymer ?
#
loop_
_entity_poly.entity_id
_entity_poly.type
_entity_poly.pdbx_seq_one_letter_code
_entity_poly.pdbx_strand_id
1 'polypeptide(L)'
;MLEKLKKLGLTGYESSAYLSLLKLGDAEAGEIAENAKIPMGRIYNVLSSLDEAHLIRAQDTRPRRYACVEPAAALERLSKTRHEELTQASVELENLVSDLKSELSGVEPRKPDKTFWTVAIGDESHELVRECISGSQK
;
A
#
# COMPACT_ATOMS: atom_id res chain seq x y z
N MET A 1 -6.40 11.76 -10.39
CA MET A 1 -6.75 10.41 -10.88
C MET A 1 -5.64 9.42 -10.59
N LEU A 2 -4.40 9.72 -10.97
CA LEU A 2 -3.20 8.91 -10.68
C LEU A 2 -3.06 8.52 -9.20
N GLU A 3 -3.17 9.49 -8.28
CA GLU A 3 -3.11 9.21 -6.83
C GLU A 3 -4.25 8.31 -6.32
N LYS A 4 -5.40 8.26 -7.00
CA LYS A 4 -6.50 7.36 -6.63
C LYS A 4 -6.18 5.91 -7.05
N LEU A 5 -5.63 5.73 -8.25
CA LEU A 5 -5.18 4.42 -8.74
C LEU A 5 -4.01 3.87 -7.91
N LYS A 6 -3.10 4.75 -7.47
CA LYS A 6 -2.03 4.35 -6.54
C LYS A 6 -2.56 3.83 -5.20
N LYS A 7 -3.57 4.49 -4.64
CA LYS A 7 -4.22 4.00 -3.41
C LYS A 7 -4.89 2.64 -3.59
N LEU A 8 -5.28 2.30 -4.82
CA LEU A 8 -5.83 1.00 -5.18
C LEU A 8 -4.77 -0.06 -5.50
N GLY A 9 -3.47 0.24 -5.30
CA GLY A 9 -2.39 -0.74 -5.42
C GLY A 9 -1.52 -0.61 -6.67
N LEU A 10 -1.87 0.27 -7.63
CA LEU A 10 -1.04 0.48 -8.81
C LEU A 10 0.21 1.32 -8.52
N THR A 11 1.31 1.02 -9.19
CA THR A 11 2.49 1.89 -9.21
C THR A 11 2.22 3.18 -10.01
N GLY A 12 3.15 4.13 -9.92
CA GLY A 12 3.08 5.36 -10.72
C GLY A 12 3.10 5.10 -12.23
N TYR A 13 3.94 4.18 -12.70
CA TYR A 13 4.02 3.84 -14.12
C TYR A 13 2.80 3.06 -14.60
N GLU A 14 2.30 2.09 -13.84
CA GLU A 14 1.07 1.37 -14.17
C GLU A 14 -0.13 2.31 -14.24
N SER A 15 -0.26 3.23 -13.28
CA SER A 15 -1.31 4.25 -13.30
C SER A 15 -1.23 5.13 -14.54
N SER A 16 -0.03 5.58 -14.93
CA SER A 16 0.16 6.40 -16.14
C SER A 16 -0.14 5.61 -17.42
N ALA A 17 0.34 4.37 -17.52
CA ALA A 17 0.10 3.50 -18.67
C ALA A 17 -1.38 3.18 -18.85
N TYR A 18 -2.07 2.80 -17.77
CA TYR A 18 -3.51 2.51 -17.79
C TYR A 18 -4.34 3.72 -18.22
N LEU A 19 -4.06 4.91 -17.67
CA LEU A 19 -4.76 6.13 -18.05
C LEU A 19 -4.44 6.58 -19.48
N SER A 20 -3.22 6.36 -19.95
CA SER A 20 -2.83 6.59 -21.34
C SER A 20 -3.63 5.69 -22.28
N LEU A 21 -3.69 4.39 -21.96
CA LEU A 21 -4.39 3.41 -22.77
C LEU A 21 -5.91 3.66 -22.81
N LEU A 22 -6.53 4.08 -21.70
CA LEU A 22 -7.95 4.48 -21.68
C LEU A 22 -8.25 5.64 -22.63
N LYS A 23 -7.30 6.55 -22.85
CA LYS A 23 -7.47 7.69 -23.76
C LYS A 23 -7.26 7.29 -25.22
N LEU A 24 -6.32 6.38 -25.47
CA LEU A 24 -6.02 5.87 -26.81
C LEU A 24 -7.05 4.84 -27.29
N GLY A 25 -7.74 4.18 -26.36
CA GLY A 25 -8.69 3.09 -26.63
C GLY A 25 -7.95 1.77 -26.80
N ASP A 26 -7.25 1.63 -27.91
CA ASP A 26 -6.32 0.54 -28.19
C ASP A 26 -5.02 1.12 -28.78
N ALA A 27 -3.88 0.55 -28.39
CA ALA A 27 -2.58 1.11 -28.77
C ALA A 27 -1.44 0.09 -28.69
N GLU A 28 -0.36 0.37 -29.41
CA GLU A 28 0.89 -0.39 -29.32
C GLU A 28 1.72 0.05 -28.11
N ALA A 29 2.62 -0.82 -27.65
CA ALA A 29 3.47 -0.52 -26.50
C ALA A 29 4.26 0.80 -26.65
N GLY A 30 4.70 1.14 -27.87
CA GLY A 30 5.41 2.39 -28.14
C GLY A 30 4.53 3.63 -27.97
N GLU A 31 3.32 3.59 -28.52
CA GLU A 31 2.34 4.68 -28.40
C GLU A 31 1.95 4.91 -26.93
N ILE A 32 1.76 3.82 -26.18
CA ILE A 32 1.45 3.90 -24.75
C ILE A 32 2.63 4.49 -23.97
N ALA A 33 3.86 4.02 -24.25
CA ALA A 33 5.07 4.49 -23.58
C ALA A 33 5.28 5.99 -23.77
N GLU A 34 5.12 6.48 -25.00
CA GLU A 34 5.27 7.90 -25.34
C GLU A 34 4.21 8.76 -24.63
N ASN A 35 2.94 8.38 -24.73
CA ASN A 35 1.84 9.13 -24.10
C ASN A 35 1.90 9.09 -22.57
N ALA A 36 2.34 7.96 -21.99
CA ALA A 36 2.50 7.80 -20.55
C ALA A 36 3.82 8.35 -20.00
N LYS A 37 4.74 8.78 -20.88
CA LYS A 37 6.11 9.22 -20.55
C LYS A 37 6.89 8.15 -19.76
N ILE A 38 6.76 6.89 -20.18
CA ILE A 38 7.43 5.74 -19.58
C ILE A 38 8.60 5.32 -20.48
N PRO A 39 9.81 5.10 -19.95
CA PRO A 39 10.93 4.60 -20.74
C PRO A 39 10.60 3.28 -21.43
N MET A 40 11.01 3.12 -22.70
CA MET A 40 10.67 1.96 -23.51
C MET A 40 11.16 0.63 -22.92
N GLY A 41 12.28 0.64 -22.19
CA GLY A 41 12.77 -0.55 -21.47
C GLY A 41 11.89 -0.98 -20.27
N ARG A 42 10.91 -0.16 -19.86
CA ARG A 42 10.02 -0.43 -18.72
C ARG A 42 8.59 -0.74 -19.15
N ILE A 43 8.16 -0.32 -20.34
CA ILE A 43 6.74 -0.41 -20.72
C ILE A 43 6.26 -1.86 -20.80
N TYR A 44 7.07 -2.79 -21.30
CA TYR A 44 6.66 -4.20 -21.40
C TYR A 44 6.41 -4.82 -20.02
N ASN A 45 7.23 -4.50 -19.02
CA ASN A 45 7.01 -4.97 -17.65
C ASN A 45 5.74 -4.37 -17.07
N VAL A 46 5.50 -3.06 -17.30
CA VAL A 46 4.28 -2.39 -16.85
C VAL A 46 3.04 -3.00 -17.51
N LEU A 47 3.08 -3.28 -18.81
CA LEU A 47 1.97 -3.91 -19.53
C LEU A 47 1.77 -5.36 -19.06
N SER A 48 2.84 -6.11 -18.78
CA SER A 48 2.75 -7.45 -18.18
C SER A 48 2.03 -7.40 -16.83
N SER A 49 2.45 -6.51 -15.92
CA SER A 49 1.80 -6.34 -14.61
C SER A 49 0.32 -6.00 -14.74
N LEU A 50 -0.03 -5.09 -15.68
CA LEU A 50 -1.42 -4.71 -15.92
C LEU A 50 -2.25 -5.86 -16.52
N ASP A 51 -1.65 -6.71 -17.36
CA ASP A 51 -2.30 -7.88 -17.96
C ASP A 51 -2.51 -8.99 -16.91
N GLU A 52 -1.50 -9.24 -16.07
CA GLU A 52 -1.55 -10.16 -14.92
C GLU A 52 -2.62 -9.72 -13.90
N ALA A 53 -2.75 -8.41 -13.66
CA ALA A 53 -3.82 -7.83 -12.86
C ALA A 53 -5.19 -7.82 -13.57
N HIS A 54 -5.28 -8.32 -14.81
CA HIS A 54 -6.49 -8.36 -15.64
C HIS A 54 -7.12 -6.98 -15.90
N LEU A 55 -6.29 -5.94 -16.00
CA LEU A 55 -6.71 -4.56 -16.24
C LEU A 55 -6.63 -4.16 -17.72
N ILE A 56 -5.83 -4.90 -18.49
CA ILE A 56 -5.73 -4.76 -19.93
C ILE A 56 -5.89 -6.12 -20.59
N ARG A 57 -5.98 -6.11 -21.91
CA ARG A 57 -5.88 -7.30 -22.75
C ARG A 57 -4.92 -7.02 -23.88
N ALA A 58 -4.01 -7.95 -24.12
CA ALA A 58 -3.23 -7.95 -25.33
C ALA A 58 -4.01 -8.64 -26.47
N GLN A 59 -3.94 -8.04 -27.66
CA GLN A 59 -4.43 -8.61 -28.90
C GLN A 59 -3.25 -9.09 -29.73
N ASP A 60 -3.33 -10.31 -30.25
CA ASP A 60 -2.29 -10.93 -31.08
C ASP A 60 -2.29 -10.40 -32.52
N THR A 61 -2.25 -9.07 -32.65
CA THR A 61 -2.07 -8.34 -33.90
C THR A 61 -0.59 -8.16 -34.22
N ARG A 62 -0.29 -7.68 -35.43
CA ARG A 62 1.07 -7.29 -35.84
C ARG A 62 1.04 -5.82 -36.31
N PRO A 63 1.53 -4.86 -35.50
CA PRO A 63 2.17 -5.03 -34.18
C PRO A 63 1.17 -5.41 -33.08
N ARG A 64 1.66 -5.93 -31.94
CA ARG A 64 0.82 -6.34 -30.80
C ARG A 64 0.17 -5.11 -30.16
N ARG A 65 -1.16 -5.13 -30.05
CA ARG A 65 -1.95 -4.01 -29.48
C ARG A 65 -2.50 -4.39 -28.12
N TYR A 66 -2.72 -3.38 -27.29
CA TYR A 66 -3.28 -3.51 -25.96
C TYR A 66 -4.56 -2.69 -25.90
N ALA A 67 -5.52 -3.14 -25.11
CA ALA A 67 -6.74 -2.38 -24.82
C ALA A 67 -7.10 -2.55 -23.34
N CYS A 68 -7.69 -1.52 -22.74
CA CYS A 68 -8.19 -1.63 -21.37
C CYS A 68 -9.39 -2.58 -21.31
N VAL A 69 -9.51 -3.33 -20.22
CA VAL A 69 -10.80 -3.92 -19.86
C VAL A 69 -11.77 -2.81 -19.43
N GLU A 70 -13.05 -3.16 -19.30
CA GLU A 70 -14.07 -2.23 -18.84
C GLU A 70 -13.64 -1.59 -17.48
N PRO A 71 -13.61 -0.24 -17.37
CA PRO A 71 -13.04 0.44 -16.22
C PRO A 71 -13.70 0.10 -14.88
N ALA A 72 -15.02 -0.07 -14.82
CA ALA A 72 -15.69 -0.42 -13.56
C ALA A 72 -15.23 -1.80 -13.06
N ALA A 73 -15.20 -2.81 -13.95
CA ALA A 73 -14.69 -4.14 -13.63
C ALA A 73 -13.20 -4.14 -13.24
N ALA A 74 -12.37 -3.32 -13.89
CA ALA A 74 -10.97 -3.15 -13.50
C ALA A 74 -10.83 -2.55 -12.09
N LEU A 75 -11.61 -1.52 -11.77
CA LEU A 75 -11.58 -0.87 -10.46
C LEU A 75 -12.11 -1.78 -9.34
N GLU A 76 -13.13 -2.59 -9.61
CA GLU A 76 -13.63 -3.60 -8.67
C GLU A 76 -12.55 -4.64 -8.35
N ARG A 77 -11.84 -5.12 -9.38
CA ARG A 77 -10.71 -6.06 -9.21
C ARG A 77 -9.60 -5.45 -8.35
N LEU A 78 -9.16 -4.24 -8.69
CA LEU A 78 -8.15 -3.54 -7.90
C LEU A 78 -8.57 -3.35 -6.44
N SER A 79 -9.82 -2.93 -6.21
CA SER A 79 -10.35 -2.77 -4.87
C SER A 79 -10.35 -4.08 -4.09
N LYS A 80 -10.74 -5.18 -4.74
CA LYS A 80 -10.74 -6.51 -4.12
C LYS A 80 -9.33 -6.97 -3.77
N THR A 81 -8.39 -6.92 -4.71
CA THR A 81 -6.99 -7.30 -4.48
C THR A 81 -6.40 -6.46 -3.35
N ARG A 82 -6.62 -5.14 -3.35
CA ARG A 82 -6.10 -4.26 -2.31
C ARG A 82 -6.68 -4.56 -0.92
N HIS A 83 -7.96 -4.93 -0.86
CA HIS A 83 -8.60 -5.31 0.38
C HIS A 83 -8.04 -6.63 0.93
N GLU A 84 -7.79 -7.62 0.06
CA GLU A 84 -7.16 -8.89 0.41
C GLU A 84 -5.73 -8.66 0.95
N GLU A 85 -4.92 -7.85 0.27
CA GLU A 85 -3.57 -7.47 0.72
C GLU A 85 -3.57 -6.83 2.11
N LEU A 86 -4.46 -5.87 2.35
CA LEU A 86 -4.54 -5.17 3.64
C LEU A 86 -5.03 -6.09 4.75
N THR A 87 -5.94 -7.01 4.45
CA THR A 87 -6.43 -8.01 5.41
C THR A 87 -5.30 -8.96 5.80
N GLN A 88 -4.53 -9.43 4.81
CA GLN A 88 -3.39 -10.31 5.04
C GLN A 88 -2.30 -9.62 5.88
N ALA A 89 -1.98 -8.37 5.56
CA ALA A 89 -1.03 -7.57 6.34
C ALA A 89 -1.50 -7.35 7.79
N SER A 90 -2.81 -7.19 8.02
CA SER A 90 -3.37 -7.09 9.38
C SER A 90 -3.14 -8.37 10.18
N VAL A 91 -3.39 -9.53 9.58
CA VAL A 91 -3.18 -10.84 10.23
C VAL A 91 -1.70 -11.05 10.56
N GLU A 92 -0.80 -10.69 9.64
CA GLU A 92 0.65 -10.78 9.87
C GLU A 92 1.12 -9.90 11.04
N LEU A 93 0.58 -8.69 11.14
CA LEU A 93 0.88 -7.78 12.26
C LEU A 93 0.35 -8.32 13.59
N GLU A 94 -0.86 -8.90 13.61
CA GLU A 94 -1.43 -9.52 14.81
C GLU A 94 -0.56 -10.70 15.30
N ASN A 95 -0.10 -11.54 14.38
CA ASN A 95 0.80 -12.65 14.69
C ASN A 95 2.13 -12.12 15.24
N LEU A 96 2.75 -11.14 14.59
CA LEU A 96 4.01 -10.53 15.05
C LEU A 96 3.88 -9.94 16.46
N VAL A 97 2.76 -9.26 16.76
CA VAL A 97 2.49 -8.71 18.10
C VAL A 97 2.29 -9.83 19.12
N SER A 98 1.63 -10.92 18.75
CA SER A 98 1.47 -12.10 19.61
C SER A 98 2.81 -12.74 19.96
N ASP A 99 3.67 -12.93 18.95
CA ASP A 99 5.01 -13.51 19.10
C ASP A 99 5.87 -12.64 20.03
N LEU A 100 5.91 -11.32 19.77
CA LEU A 100 6.65 -10.37 20.60
C LEU A 100 6.14 -10.33 22.05
N LYS A 101 4.82 -10.42 22.28
CA LYS A 101 4.26 -10.50 23.64
C LYS A 101 4.73 -11.75 24.37
N SER A 102 4.80 -12.89 23.69
CA SER A 102 5.32 -14.13 24.26
C SER A 102 6.79 -14.00 24.64
N GLU A 103 7.63 -13.49 23.73
CA GLU A 103 9.07 -13.28 23.98
C GLU A 103 9.33 -12.30 25.15
N LEU A 104 8.57 -11.21 25.21
CA LEU A 104 8.73 -10.18 26.23
C LEU A 104 8.12 -10.53 27.59
N SER A 105 7.26 -11.55 27.66
CA SER A 105 6.65 -11.98 28.94
C SER A 105 7.65 -12.45 29.99
N GLY A 106 8.87 -12.83 29.57
CA GLY A 106 10.00 -13.16 30.45
C GLY A 106 10.88 -11.98 30.84
N VAL A 107 10.63 -10.79 30.30
CA VAL A 107 11.41 -9.57 30.57
C VAL A 107 10.65 -8.75 31.61
N GLU A 108 10.99 -8.92 32.88
CA GLU A 108 10.47 -8.01 33.90
C GLU A 108 11.01 -6.59 33.61
N PRO A 109 10.12 -5.59 33.45
CA PRO A 109 10.57 -4.22 33.29
C PRO A 109 11.37 -3.84 34.54
N ARG A 110 12.64 -3.45 34.33
CA ARG A 110 13.52 -3.00 35.41
C ARG A 110 12.82 -1.84 36.12
N LYS A 111 12.27 -2.09 37.32
CA LYS A 111 11.72 -1.02 38.15
C LYS A 111 12.82 0.02 38.32
N PRO A 112 12.61 1.28 37.89
CA PRO A 112 13.59 2.31 38.17
C PRO A 112 13.74 2.40 39.68
N ASP A 113 14.97 2.26 40.18
CA ASP A 113 15.32 2.67 41.54
C ASP A 113 14.83 4.11 41.66
N LYS A 114 13.90 4.36 42.58
CA LYS A 114 13.11 5.59 42.74
C LYS A 114 13.91 6.85 42.37
N THR A 115 13.91 7.18 41.09
CA THR A 115 14.54 8.37 40.56
C THR A 115 13.36 9.23 40.20
N PHE A 116 13.09 10.20 41.07
CA PHE A 116 12.10 11.23 40.85
C PHE A 116 12.38 11.86 39.49
N TRP A 117 11.51 11.62 38.51
CA TRP A 117 11.54 12.34 37.24
C TRP A 117 10.99 13.73 37.52
N THR A 118 11.87 14.73 37.57
CA THR A 118 11.46 16.13 37.66
C THR A 118 10.84 16.50 36.32
N VAL A 119 9.53 16.30 36.19
CA VAL A 119 8.74 16.84 35.08
C VAL A 119 8.88 18.36 35.17
N ALA A 120 9.53 18.98 34.18
CA ALA A 120 9.42 20.40 33.97
C ALA A 120 7.95 20.69 33.69
N ILE A 121 7.26 21.27 34.67
CA ILE A 121 5.86 21.69 34.53
C ILE A 121 5.83 22.78 33.45
N GLY A 122 5.41 22.37 32.26
CA GLY A 122 5.01 23.18 31.12
C GLY A 122 3.75 22.54 30.50
N ASP A 123 3.06 23.26 29.63
CA ASP A 123 1.67 23.02 29.23
C ASP A 123 1.34 21.62 28.64
N GLU A 124 2.31 20.75 28.40
CA GLU A 124 2.11 19.37 27.90
C GLU A 124 2.07 18.30 29.03
N SER A 125 1.58 18.65 30.22
CA SER A 125 1.62 17.80 31.42
C SER A 125 0.52 16.73 31.53
N HIS A 126 -0.35 16.54 30.51
CA HIS A 126 -1.60 15.79 30.69
C HIS A 126 -1.49 14.26 30.55
N GLU A 127 -0.46 13.74 29.90
CA GLU A 127 -0.37 12.31 29.57
C GLU A 127 0.27 11.48 30.72
N LEU A 128 1.30 12.03 31.36
CA LEU A 128 2.04 11.36 32.45
C LEU A 128 1.22 11.19 33.74
N VAL A 129 0.20 12.01 33.98
CA VAL A 129 -0.61 11.94 35.21
C VAL A 129 -1.55 10.73 35.21
N ARG A 130 -2.04 10.28 34.04
CA ARG A 130 -2.99 9.15 34.00
C ARG A 130 -2.34 7.82 34.32
N GLU A 131 -1.10 7.60 33.87
CA GLU A 131 -0.38 6.35 34.07
C GLU A 131 -0.06 6.12 35.56
N CYS A 132 0.21 7.18 36.32
CA CYS A 132 0.47 7.11 37.76
C CYS A 132 -0.76 6.75 38.61
N ILE A 133 -1.97 7.14 38.18
CA ILE A 133 -3.20 6.88 38.94
C ILE A 133 -3.64 5.42 38.78
N SER A 134 -3.49 4.82 37.60
CA SER A 134 -3.82 3.40 37.38
C SER A 134 -2.83 2.43 38.05
N GLY A 135 -1.59 2.86 38.29
CA GLY A 135 -0.57 2.06 38.96
C GLY A 135 -0.64 2.04 40.49
N SER A 136 -1.52 2.84 41.10
CA SER A 136 -1.59 3.02 42.58
C SER A 136 -2.71 2.22 43.26
N GLN A 137 -3.45 1.38 42.54
CA GLN A 137 -4.41 0.43 43.11
C GLN A 137 -4.00 -1.02 42.80
N LYS A 138 -2.87 -1.45 43.36
CA LYS A 138 -2.65 -2.86 43.72
C LYS A 138 -1.63 -2.98 44.85
#